data_AF-A0A0G3Y288-F1
#
_entry.id   AF-A0A0G3Y288-F1
#
_cell.length_a   1.000
_cell.length_b   1.000
_cell.length_c   1.000
_cell.angle_alpha   90.00
_cell.angle_beta   90.00
_cell.angle_gamma   90.00
#
_symmetry.space_group_name_H-M   'P 1'
#
loop_
_entity.id
_entity.type
_entity.pdbx_description
1 polymer ?
#
loop_
_entity_poly.entity_id
_entity_poly.type
_entity_poly.pdbx_seq_one_letter_code
_entity_poly.pdbx_strand_id
1 'polypeptide(L)'
;DRFSTYYTPGVMVVATLIAVVPPLAFGGDWSEWIYKGLAILLIGCPCALVISTPAAIAASLSAGARRGLLMKGGAVLESFRKVTKVAFDKTGTLTEGKPKVTDVVGASRSEKETMELAANLEIGSSHPLAVAILAKARENGYEPTSANDAKAIGGEGVIGTVNGASLFLGSPQAAEKRVPLSQELREQITRFNDKGKTVSVLLVGNEVAGLLAMRDEPRADAAAGIAALKELGISA
;
A
#
# COMPACT_ATOMS: atom_id res chain seq x y z
N ASP A 1 4.98 26.74 -18.20
CA ASP A 1 4.74 26.56 -19.65
C ASP A 1 3.60 27.39 -20.20
N ARG A 2 2.33 27.14 -19.81
CA ARG A 2 1.19 27.93 -20.32
C ARG A 2 1.36 29.45 -20.23
N PHE A 3 1.98 29.97 -19.17
CA PHE A 3 2.25 31.41 -19.04
C PHE A 3 3.16 31.94 -20.16
N SER A 4 4.29 31.26 -20.43
CA SER A 4 5.29 31.71 -21.40
C SER A 4 4.73 31.74 -22.83
N THR A 5 3.82 30.82 -23.17
CA THR A 5 3.16 30.76 -24.48
C THR A 5 2.40 32.03 -24.83
N TYR A 6 1.86 32.75 -23.84
CA TYR A 6 1.15 34.00 -24.07
C TYR A 6 2.00 35.23 -23.74
N TYR A 7 2.78 35.14 -22.67
CA TYR A 7 3.56 36.26 -22.17
C TYR A 7 4.73 36.63 -23.09
N THR A 8 5.49 35.65 -23.57
CA THR A 8 6.67 35.90 -24.42
C THR A 8 6.28 36.56 -25.75
N PRO A 9 5.28 36.08 -26.51
CA PRO A 9 4.81 36.78 -27.70
C PRO A 9 4.24 38.17 -27.39
N GLY A 10 3.52 38.33 -26.28
CA GLY A 10 2.98 39.63 -25.86
C GLY A 10 4.09 40.67 -25.63
N VAL A 11 5.13 40.31 -24.88
CA VAL A 11 6.28 41.19 -24.63
C VAL A 11 7.02 41.52 -25.93
N MET A 12 7.19 40.55 -26.83
CA MET A 12 7.81 40.79 -28.14
C MET A 12 7.00 41.78 -28.99
N VAL A 13 5.68 41.60 -29.08
CA VAL A 13 4.80 42.52 -29.82
C VAL A 13 4.87 43.93 -29.24
N VAL A 14 4.78 44.07 -27.91
CA VAL A 14 4.88 45.37 -27.24
C VAL A 14 6.24 46.03 -27.50
N ALA A 15 7.34 45.29 -27.38
CA ALA A 15 8.68 45.80 -27.65
C ALA A 15 8.83 46.26 -29.12
N THR A 16 8.34 45.48 -30.08
CA THR A 16 8.35 45.85 -31.50
C THR A 16 7.52 47.09 -31.77
N LEU A 17 6.32 47.20 -31.18
CA LEU A 17 5.48 48.38 -31.32
C LEU A 17 6.16 49.64 -30.76
N ILE A 18 6.79 49.54 -29.59
CA ILE A 18 7.54 50.64 -28.98
C ILE A 18 8.74 51.07 -29.84
N ALA A 19 9.42 50.12 -30.47
CA ALA A 19 10.56 50.41 -31.33
C ALA A 19 10.18 51.06 -32.67
N VAL A 20 8.98 50.75 -33.20
CA VAL A 20 8.60 51.06 -34.59
C VAL A 20 7.56 52.19 -34.71
N VAL A 21 6.56 52.24 -33.84
CA VAL A 21 5.44 53.20 -33.96
C VAL A 21 5.91 54.65 -33.74
N PRO A 22 6.72 54.99 -32.72
CA PRO A 22 7.13 56.38 -32.49
C PRO A 22 7.98 56.98 -33.62
N PRO A 23 8.99 56.28 -34.17
CA PRO A 23 9.72 56.77 -35.34
C PRO A 23 8.85 56.94 -36.59
N LEU A 24 7.98 55.98 -36.89
CA LEU A 24 7.17 55.99 -38.12
C LEU A 24 5.99 56.97 -38.08
N ALA A 25 5.29 57.07 -36.94
CA ALA A 25 4.06 57.87 -36.84
C ALA A 25 4.27 59.28 -36.28
N PHE A 26 5.35 59.49 -35.51
CA PHE A 26 5.60 60.75 -34.80
C PHE A 26 6.98 61.36 -35.09
N GLY A 27 7.78 60.75 -35.98
CA GLY A 27 9.09 61.26 -36.37
C GLY A 27 10.17 61.18 -35.27
N GLY A 28 10.03 60.26 -34.31
CA GLY A 28 11.01 60.04 -33.25
C GLY A 28 12.35 59.46 -33.73
N ASP A 29 13.40 59.60 -32.93
CA ASP A 29 14.73 59.07 -33.24
C ASP A 29 14.78 57.53 -33.20
N TRP A 30 15.25 56.90 -34.28
CA TRP A 30 15.28 55.44 -34.40
C TRP A 30 16.18 54.77 -33.36
N SER A 31 17.34 55.35 -33.06
CA SER A 31 18.29 54.78 -32.11
C SER A 31 17.68 54.73 -30.71
N GLU A 32 17.06 55.83 -30.29
CA GLU A 32 16.41 55.95 -28.98
C GLU A 32 15.25 54.95 -28.81
N TRP A 33 14.36 54.84 -29.80
CA TRP A 33 13.18 53.98 -29.69
C TRP A 33 13.51 52.49 -29.85
N ILE A 34 14.51 52.14 -30.66
CA ILE A 34 15.05 50.78 -30.71
C ILE A 34 15.67 50.41 -29.35
N TYR A 35 16.47 51.32 -28.75
CA TYR A 35 17.05 51.10 -27.42
C TYR A 35 15.96 50.86 -26.36
N LYS A 36 14.89 51.67 -26.38
CA LYS A 36 13.73 51.48 -25.48
C LYS A 36 13.01 50.15 -25.70
N GLY A 37 12.84 49.71 -26.95
CA GLY A 37 12.28 48.39 -27.26
C GLY A 37 13.11 47.24 -26.71
N LEU A 38 14.44 47.29 -26.85
CA LEU A 38 15.36 46.31 -26.27
C LEU A 38 15.33 46.32 -24.74
N ALA A 39 15.22 47.50 -24.12
CA ALA A 39 15.07 47.63 -22.66
C ALA A 39 13.78 46.95 -22.16
N ILE A 40 12.67 47.04 -22.90
CA ILE A 40 11.42 46.35 -22.57
C ILE A 40 11.58 44.83 -22.63
N LEU A 41 12.29 44.30 -23.64
CA LEU A 41 12.58 42.86 -23.71
C LEU A 41 13.39 42.40 -22.49
N LEU A 42 14.41 43.18 -22.08
CA LEU A 42 15.24 42.86 -20.92
C LEU A 42 14.44 42.87 -19.61
N ILE A 43 13.64 43.90 -19.39
CA ILE A 43 12.78 44.03 -18.20
C ILE A 43 11.70 42.94 -18.19
N GLY A 44 11.23 42.54 -19.36
CA GLY A 44 10.21 41.51 -19.53
C GLY A 44 10.65 40.11 -19.10
N CYS A 45 11.95 39.82 -18.99
CA CYS A 45 12.47 38.51 -18.58
C CYS A 45 11.98 38.11 -17.17
N PRO A 46 11.14 37.06 -17.04
CA PRO A 46 10.48 36.74 -15.77
C PRO A 46 11.35 35.82 -14.88
N CYS A 47 12.56 36.27 -14.50
CA CYS A 47 13.54 35.45 -13.77
C CYS A 47 12.99 34.90 -12.44
N ALA A 48 12.24 35.71 -11.68
CA ALA A 48 11.63 35.30 -10.41
C ALA A 48 10.55 34.22 -10.60
N LEU A 49 9.80 34.27 -11.70
CA LEU A 49 8.78 33.27 -12.00
C LEU A 49 9.40 31.90 -12.24
N VAL A 50 10.50 31.85 -13.00
CA VAL A 50 11.17 30.59 -13.36
C VAL A 50 11.69 29.85 -12.11
N ILE A 51 12.22 30.58 -11.13
CA ILE A 51 12.76 29.97 -9.90
C ILE A 51 11.68 29.64 -8.85
N SER A 52 10.51 30.30 -8.91
CA SER A 52 9.46 30.16 -7.89
C SER A 52 8.99 28.72 -7.65
N THR A 53 8.74 27.97 -8.73
CA THR A 53 8.17 26.61 -8.64
C THR A 53 9.21 25.57 -8.20
N PRO A 54 10.42 25.49 -8.78
CA PRO A 54 11.46 24.59 -8.30
C PRO A 54 11.85 24.85 -6.83
N ALA A 55 11.92 26.12 -6.41
CA ALA A 55 12.23 26.46 -5.02
C ALA A 55 11.15 25.96 -4.05
N ALA A 56 9.86 26.16 -4.37
CA ALA A 56 8.75 25.68 -3.56
C ALA A 56 8.70 24.14 -3.50
N ILE A 57 8.96 23.45 -4.62
CA ILE A 57 9.03 21.99 -4.68
C ILE A 57 10.16 21.47 -3.81
N ALA A 58 11.38 22.02 -3.94
CA ALA A 58 12.53 21.60 -3.16
C ALA A 58 12.30 21.78 -1.65
N ALA A 59 11.73 22.93 -1.24
CA ALA A 59 11.38 23.19 0.15
C ALA A 59 10.32 22.20 0.67
N SER A 60 9.30 21.90 -0.13
CA SER A 60 8.22 20.97 0.22
C SER A 60 8.72 19.52 0.36
N LEU A 61 9.57 19.07 -0.58
CA LEU A 61 10.21 17.76 -0.52
C LEU A 61 11.10 17.63 0.72
N SER A 62 11.89 18.66 1.02
CA SER A 62 12.75 18.71 2.20
C SER A 62 11.93 18.67 3.51
N ALA A 63 10.82 19.41 3.58
CA ALA A 63 9.92 19.40 4.73
C ALA A 63 9.20 18.05 4.90
N GLY A 64 8.77 17.43 3.81
CA GLY A 64 8.14 16.11 3.83
C GLY A 64 9.10 15.01 4.27
N ALA A 65 10.33 15.01 3.75
CA ALA A 65 11.37 14.06 4.14
C ALA A 65 11.68 14.10 5.63
N ARG A 66 11.76 15.30 6.23
CA ARG A 66 11.91 15.47 7.69
C ARG A 66 10.74 14.89 8.52
N ARG A 67 9.59 14.65 7.90
CA ARG A 67 8.38 14.07 8.51
C ARG A 67 8.13 12.62 8.06
N GLY A 68 9.13 11.97 7.45
CA GLY A 68 9.03 10.57 7.02
C GLY A 68 8.28 10.35 5.70
N LEU A 69 8.00 11.41 4.93
CA LEU A 69 7.37 11.28 3.61
C LEU A 69 8.43 11.14 2.51
N LEU A 70 8.35 10.05 1.74
CA LEU A 70 9.19 9.83 0.56
C LEU A 70 8.40 10.15 -0.71
N MET A 71 8.68 11.29 -1.33
CA MET A 71 8.02 11.74 -2.56
C MET A 71 9.00 11.69 -3.73
N LYS A 72 8.68 10.91 -4.77
CA LYS A 72 9.52 10.73 -5.96
C LYS A 72 9.34 11.88 -6.98
N GLY A 73 9.71 13.09 -6.59
CA GLY A 73 9.73 14.28 -7.45
C GLY A 73 8.53 15.23 -7.27
N GLY A 74 8.61 16.40 -7.94
CA GLY A 74 7.63 17.48 -7.80
C GLY A 74 6.25 17.19 -8.40
N ALA A 75 6.18 16.38 -9.46
CA ALA A 75 4.91 16.00 -10.09
C ALA A 75 3.96 15.28 -9.12
N VAL A 76 4.51 14.56 -8.13
CA VAL A 76 3.75 13.89 -7.08
C VAL A 76 3.04 14.93 -6.20
N LEU A 77 3.75 15.98 -5.76
CA LEU A 77 3.18 17.09 -4.97
C LEU A 77 2.05 17.80 -5.71
N GLU A 78 2.22 18.06 -7.01
CA GLU A 78 1.19 18.68 -7.83
C GLU A 78 -0.04 17.79 -8.01
N SER A 79 0.17 16.47 -8.12
CA SER A 79 -0.90 15.48 -8.27
C SER A 79 -1.68 15.29 -6.97
N PHE A 80 -1.00 15.30 -5.82
CA PHE A 80 -1.62 15.18 -4.50
C PHE A 80 -2.73 16.22 -4.27
N ARG A 81 -2.56 17.45 -4.78
CA ARG A 81 -3.58 18.51 -4.70
C ARG A 81 -4.92 18.12 -5.34
N LYS A 82 -4.92 17.23 -6.32
CA LYS A 82 -6.11 16.85 -7.10
C LYS A 82 -6.78 15.58 -6.57
N VAL A 83 -6.19 14.92 -5.57
CA VAL A 83 -6.71 13.68 -5.02
C VAL A 83 -7.99 13.96 -4.25
N THR A 84 -9.07 13.27 -4.65
CA THR A 84 -10.39 13.34 -3.99
C THR A 84 -10.81 11.99 -3.41
N LYS A 85 -10.16 10.90 -3.84
CA LYS A 85 -10.42 9.54 -3.36
C LYS A 85 -9.13 8.80 -3.09
N VAL A 86 -9.13 7.93 -2.10
CA VAL A 86 -8.00 7.04 -1.79
C VAL A 86 -8.51 5.61 -1.72
N ALA A 87 -7.97 4.73 -2.55
CA ALA A 87 -8.19 3.30 -2.43
C ALA A 87 -7.08 2.70 -1.57
N PHE A 88 -7.44 2.05 -0.48
CA PHE A 88 -6.49 1.38 0.40
C PHE A 88 -6.36 -0.08 0.06
N ASP A 89 -5.12 -0.57 -0.01
CA ASP A 89 -4.88 -1.99 0.23
C ASP A 89 -5.12 -2.29 1.72
N LYS A 90 -5.55 -3.51 2.06
CA LYS A 90 -5.82 -3.86 3.46
C LYS A 90 -4.53 -4.22 4.17
N THR A 91 -3.87 -5.26 3.66
CA THR A 91 -2.78 -5.96 4.36
C THR A 91 -1.52 -5.08 4.37
N GLY A 92 -1.01 -4.78 5.56
CA GLY A 92 0.21 -3.98 5.74
C GLY A 92 0.04 -2.46 5.57
N THR A 93 -1.09 -2.01 4.99
CA THR A 93 -1.45 -0.59 4.89
C THR A 93 -2.41 -0.20 6.02
N LEU A 94 -3.61 -0.79 6.09
CA LEU A 94 -4.56 -0.57 7.18
C LEU A 94 -4.28 -1.46 8.39
N THR A 95 -3.63 -2.59 8.16
CA THR A 95 -3.23 -3.57 9.18
C THR A 95 -1.73 -3.58 9.39
N GLU A 96 -1.27 -4.27 10.44
CA GLU A 96 0.16 -4.42 10.73
C GLU A 96 0.90 -5.28 9.69
N GLY A 97 0.17 -6.05 8.86
CA GLY A 97 0.74 -6.99 7.91
C GLY A 97 1.37 -8.21 8.60
N LYS A 98 1.01 -8.43 9.87
CA LYS A 98 1.56 -9.47 10.75
C LYS A 98 0.39 -10.22 11.37
N PRO A 99 -0.22 -11.16 10.62
CA PRO A 99 -1.31 -11.95 11.17
C PRO A 99 -0.84 -12.68 12.43
N LYS A 100 -1.74 -12.80 13.41
CA LYS A 100 -1.52 -13.56 14.64
C LYS A 100 -2.59 -14.64 14.73
N VAL A 101 -2.19 -15.82 15.19
CA VAL A 101 -3.18 -16.86 15.54
C VAL A 101 -3.92 -16.41 16.79
N THR A 102 -5.21 -16.20 16.67
CA THR A 102 -6.07 -15.74 17.76
C THR A 102 -6.79 -16.89 18.44
N ASP A 103 -7.12 -17.95 17.70
CA ASP A 103 -7.87 -19.08 18.21
C ASP A 103 -7.39 -20.36 17.52
N VAL A 104 -7.39 -21.44 18.28
CA VAL A 104 -7.19 -22.80 17.79
C VAL A 104 -8.38 -23.59 18.27
N VAL A 105 -9.00 -24.36 17.38
CA VAL A 105 -10.11 -25.23 17.76
C VAL A 105 -9.74 -26.65 17.37
N GLY A 106 -9.71 -27.54 18.36
CA GLY A 106 -9.54 -28.97 18.13
C GLY A 106 -10.81 -29.61 17.58
N ALA A 107 -10.67 -30.56 16.68
CA ALA A 107 -11.74 -31.43 16.19
C ALA A 107 -11.43 -32.88 16.53
N SER A 108 -10.83 -33.67 15.62
CA SER A 108 -10.37 -35.02 15.96
C SER A 108 -9.10 -35.01 16.83
N ARG A 109 -8.42 -33.86 16.94
CA ARG A 109 -7.22 -33.64 17.75
C ARG A 109 -7.42 -32.51 18.75
N SER A 110 -6.59 -32.49 19.79
CA SER A 110 -6.59 -31.38 20.75
C SER A 110 -6.13 -30.08 20.09
N GLU A 111 -6.46 -28.93 20.68
CA GLU A 111 -5.96 -27.62 20.22
C GLU A 111 -4.42 -27.58 20.18
N LYS A 112 -3.79 -28.18 21.20
CA LYS A 112 -2.34 -28.28 21.29
C LYS A 112 -1.77 -29.09 20.12
N GLU A 113 -2.25 -30.32 19.92
CA GLU A 113 -1.77 -31.19 18.85
C GLU A 113 -2.05 -30.60 17.46
N THR A 114 -3.19 -29.94 17.28
CA THR A 114 -3.53 -29.20 16.05
C THR A 114 -2.50 -28.10 15.75
N MET A 115 -2.14 -27.30 16.76
CA MET A 115 -1.14 -26.24 16.62
C MET A 115 0.25 -26.82 16.30
N GLU A 116 0.68 -27.86 17.01
CA GLU A 116 1.98 -28.50 16.82
C GLU A 116 2.13 -29.10 15.42
N LEU A 117 1.12 -29.84 14.94
CA LEU A 117 1.11 -30.43 13.60
C LEU A 117 1.07 -29.37 12.50
N ALA A 118 0.26 -28.33 12.66
CA ALA A 118 0.22 -27.20 11.72
C ALA A 118 1.56 -26.48 11.65
N ALA A 119 2.22 -26.25 12.79
CA ALA A 119 3.52 -25.59 12.85
C ALA A 119 4.62 -26.42 12.19
N ASN A 120 4.63 -27.74 12.37
CA ASN A 120 5.59 -28.63 11.72
C ASN A 120 5.46 -28.60 10.19
N LEU A 121 4.21 -28.52 9.69
CA LEU A 121 3.92 -28.44 8.27
C LEU A 121 4.37 -27.12 7.64
N GLU A 122 4.35 -26.03 8.41
CA GLU A 122 4.65 -24.67 7.95
C GLU A 122 6.14 -24.29 8.05
N ILE A 123 7.00 -25.17 8.59
CA ILE A 123 8.45 -24.99 8.58
C ILE A 123 8.95 -24.80 7.15
N GLY A 124 9.67 -23.69 6.89
CA GLY A 124 10.22 -23.34 5.57
C GLY A 124 9.29 -22.53 4.67
N SER A 125 8.03 -22.32 5.06
CA SER A 125 7.08 -21.46 4.34
C SER A 125 7.34 -19.98 4.66
N SER A 126 7.37 -19.14 3.62
CA SER A 126 7.50 -17.68 3.74
C SER A 126 6.15 -16.97 3.81
N HIS A 127 5.05 -17.72 3.82
CA HIS A 127 3.70 -17.14 3.83
C HIS A 127 3.42 -16.45 5.18
N PRO A 128 2.79 -15.26 5.22
CA PRO A 128 2.52 -14.56 6.48
C PRO A 128 1.75 -15.38 7.53
N LEU A 129 0.79 -16.21 7.08
CA LEU A 129 0.05 -17.12 7.97
C LEU A 129 0.94 -18.22 8.57
N ALA A 130 1.89 -18.74 7.80
CA ALA A 130 2.86 -19.73 8.26
C ALA A 130 3.73 -19.16 9.39
N VAL A 131 4.23 -17.95 9.18
CA VAL A 131 5.02 -17.21 10.18
C VAL A 131 4.21 -17.00 11.46
N ALA A 132 2.91 -16.70 11.34
CA ALA A 132 2.01 -16.56 12.49
C ALA A 132 1.85 -17.85 13.30
N ILE A 133 1.68 -18.98 12.61
CA ILE A 133 1.54 -20.31 13.23
C ILE A 133 2.85 -20.71 13.92
N LEU A 134 3.99 -20.57 13.25
CA LEU A 134 5.31 -20.84 13.82
C LEU A 134 5.60 -19.97 15.05
N ALA A 135 5.26 -18.68 14.99
CA ALA A 135 5.41 -17.78 16.13
C ALA A 135 4.53 -18.20 17.31
N LYS A 136 3.27 -18.58 17.05
CA LYS A 136 2.35 -19.02 18.10
C LYS A 136 2.78 -20.33 18.75
N ALA A 137 3.28 -21.28 17.97
CA ALA A 137 3.80 -22.54 18.48
C ALA A 137 4.98 -22.32 19.43
N ARG A 138 5.94 -21.46 19.04
CA ARG A 138 7.07 -21.09 19.91
C ARG A 138 6.66 -20.33 21.17
N GLU A 139 5.68 -19.43 21.07
CA GLU A 139 5.09 -18.75 22.23
C GLU A 139 4.50 -19.77 23.23
N ASN A 140 3.90 -20.85 22.72
CA ASN A 140 3.36 -21.94 23.52
C ASN A 140 4.45 -22.93 24.02
N GLY A 141 5.73 -22.65 23.80
CA GLY A 141 6.85 -23.49 24.23
C GLY A 141 7.10 -24.74 23.37
N TYR A 142 6.53 -24.80 22.17
CA TYR A 142 6.78 -25.87 21.21
C TYR A 142 7.79 -25.41 20.15
N GLU A 143 8.87 -26.17 19.97
CA GLU A 143 9.80 -25.97 18.86
C GLU A 143 9.38 -26.84 17.67
N PRO A 144 8.88 -26.24 16.56
CA PRO A 144 8.40 -27.03 15.44
C PRO A 144 9.55 -27.70 14.68
N THR A 145 9.27 -28.90 14.20
CA THR A 145 10.18 -29.74 13.41
C THR A 145 9.67 -29.83 11.96
N SER A 146 10.57 -29.92 10.99
CA SER A 146 10.16 -29.94 9.58
C SER A 146 9.31 -31.17 9.26
N ALA A 147 8.19 -30.95 8.57
CA ALA A 147 7.50 -32.02 7.85
C ALA A 147 8.36 -32.54 6.69
N ASN A 148 8.18 -33.82 6.35
CA ASN A 148 8.74 -34.43 5.15
C ASN A 148 7.84 -34.11 3.94
N ASP A 149 8.47 -33.97 2.77
CA ASP A 149 7.78 -33.72 1.49
C ASP A 149 6.79 -32.53 1.51
N ALA A 150 7.11 -31.51 2.31
CA ALA A 150 6.28 -30.32 2.42
C ALA A 150 6.21 -29.58 1.08
N LYS A 151 4.99 -29.35 0.58
CA LYS A 151 4.75 -28.70 -0.71
C LYS A 151 3.57 -27.74 -0.65
N ALA A 152 3.78 -26.53 -1.13
CA ALA A 152 2.71 -25.55 -1.33
C ALA A 152 1.87 -25.89 -2.57
N ILE A 153 0.55 -25.86 -2.41
CA ILE A 153 -0.45 -25.95 -3.47
C ILE A 153 -1.02 -24.55 -3.67
N GLY A 154 -0.66 -23.91 -4.79
CA GLY A 154 -1.03 -22.54 -5.09
C GLY A 154 -2.55 -22.31 -5.00
N GLY A 155 -2.96 -21.36 -4.15
CA GLY A 155 -4.36 -21.00 -3.92
C GLY A 155 -5.14 -21.94 -3.00
N GLU A 156 -4.53 -23.03 -2.49
CA GLU A 156 -5.22 -24.00 -1.63
C GLU A 156 -4.61 -24.11 -0.23
N GLY A 157 -3.29 -24.24 -0.12
CA GLY A 157 -2.62 -24.50 1.15
C GLY A 157 -1.29 -25.24 1.02
N VAL A 158 -0.92 -25.99 2.06
CA VAL A 158 0.32 -26.78 2.14
C VAL A 158 -0.02 -28.24 2.46
N ILE A 159 0.69 -29.18 1.83
CA ILE A 159 0.65 -30.62 2.15
C ILE A 159 2.02 -31.07 2.64
N GLY A 160 2.07 -32.15 3.41
CA GLY A 160 3.31 -32.76 3.86
C GLY A 160 3.04 -33.98 4.73
N THR A 161 4.10 -34.56 5.28
CA THR A 161 3.98 -35.70 6.21
C THR A 161 4.74 -35.45 7.50
N VAL A 162 4.11 -35.77 8.63
CA VAL A 162 4.69 -35.66 9.97
C VAL A 162 4.44 -36.98 10.68
N ASN A 163 5.50 -37.62 11.19
CA ASN A 163 5.41 -38.93 11.87
C ASN A 163 4.68 -40.02 11.04
N GLY A 164 4.82 -39.97 9.70
CA GLY A 164 4.16 -40.92 8.79
C GLY A 164 2.69 -40.63 8.49
N ALA A 165 2.07 -39.62 9.12
CA ALA A 165 0.72 -39.17 8.79
C ALA A 165 0.77 -38.12 7.68
N SER A 166 -0.18 -38.18 6.73
CA SER A 166 -0.36 -37.14 5.71
C SER A 166 -1.14 -35.96 6.29
N LEU A 167 -0.59 -34.76 6.14
CA LEU A 167 -1.18 -33.52 6.62
C LEU A 167 -1.54 -32.62 5.43
N PHE A 168 -2.63 -31.88 5.57
CA PHE A 168 -2.98 -30.75 4.72
C PHE A 168 -3.43 -29.58 5.58
N LEU A 169 -2.90 -28.39 5.34
CA LEU A 169 -3.36 -27.15 5.97
C LEU A 169 -3.73 -26.16 4.87
N GLY A 170 -4.98 -25.70 4.86
CA GLY A 170 -5.45 -24.83 3.79
C GLY A 170 -6.78 -24.15 4.08
N SER A 171 -7.32 -23.47 3.06
CA SER A 171 -8.61 -22.79 3.19
C SER A 171 -9.77 -23.78 3.45
N PRO A 172 -10.88 -23.36 4.08
CA PRO A 172 -12.04 -24.21 4.31
C PRO A 172 -12.55 -24.88 3.03
N GLN A 173 -12.58 -24.12 1.93
CA GLN A 173 -13.02 -24.61 0.62
C GLN A 173 -12.09 -25.69 0.06
N ALA A 174 -10.78 -25.55 0.25
CA ALA A 174 -9.81 -26.54 -0.21
C ALA A 174 -9.80 -27.79 0.68
N ALA A 175 -10.01 -27.63 1.99
CA ALA A 175 -10.12 -28.75 2.93
C ALA A 175 -11.39 -29.57 2.69
N GLU A 176 -12.53 -28.92 2.46
CA GLU A 176 -13.82 -29.57 2.25
C GLU A 176 -13.88 -30.45 0.99
N LYS A 177 -13.08 -30.11 -0.03
CA LYS A 177 -12.90 -30.97 -1.22
C LYS A 177 -12.21 -32.31 -0.92
N ARG A 178 -11.48 -32.40 0.20
CA ARG A 178 -10.69 -33.57 0.60
C ARG A 178 -11.40 -34.37 1.67
N VAL A 179 -11.88 -33.68 2.71
CA VAL A 179 -12.59 -34.28 3.85
C VAL A 179 -13.83 -33.45 4.14
N PRO A 180 -15.04 -34.07 4.16
CA PRO A 180 -16.27 -33.34 4.50
C PRO A 180 -16.19 -32.70 5.89
N LEU A 181 -16.52 -31.42 5.98
CA LEU A 181 -16.62 -30.71 7.25
C LEU A 181 -17.96 -31.05 7.93
N SER A 182 -17.97 -31.18 9.26
CA SER A 182 -19.22 -31.29 10.03
C SER A 182 -19.97 -29.96 10.02
N GLN A 183 -21.29 -29.99 10.29
CA GLN A 183 -22.07 -28.76 10.37
C GLN A 183 -21.55 -27.82 11.47
N GLU A 184 -21.16 -28.37 12.62
CA GLU A 184 -20.60 -27.61 13.74
C GLU A 184 -19.32 -26.85 13.35
N LEU A 185 -18.41 -27.50 12.61
CA LEU A 185 -17.19 -26.86 12.12
C LEU A 185 -17.51 -25.77 11.09
N ARG A 186 -18.49 -25.97 10.20
CA ARG A 186 -18.93 -24.91 9.26
C ARG A 186 -19.46 -23.69 10.00
N GLU A 187 -20.27 -23.89 11.02
CA GLU A 187 -20.81 -22.80 11.84
C GLU A 187 -19.71 -22.05 12.59
N GLN A 188 -18.70 -22.75 13.13
CA GLN A 188 -17.55 -22.12 13.75
C GLN A 188 -16.71 -21.31 12.76
N ILE A 189 -16.46 -21.84 11.56
CA ILE A 189 -15.75 -21.12 10.49
C ILE A 189 -16.48 -19.83 10.13
N THR A 190 -17.81 -19.88 9.95
CA THR A 190 -18.63 -18.68 9.68
C THR A 190 -18.50 -17.66 10.82
N ARG A 191 -18.62 -18.08 12.08
CA ARG A 191 -18.46 -17.18 13.24
C ARG A 191 -17.09 -16.50 13.31
N PHE A 192 -16.02 -17.17 12.89
CA PHE A 192 -14.69 -16.57 12.83
C PHE A 192 -14.56 -15.59 11.65
N ASN A 193 -15.08 -15.96 10.48
CA ASN A 193 -15.09 -15.10 9.30
C ASN A 193 -15.89 -13.81 9.54
N ASP A 194 -17.03 -13.90 10.22
CA ASP A 194 -17.86 -12.73 10.60
C ASP A 194 -17.12 -11.77 11.54
N LYS A 195 -16.14 -12.26 12.30
CA LYS A 195 -15.22 -11.46 13.13
C LYS A 195 -14.00 -10.96 12.36
N GLY A 196 -13.96 -11.15 11.03
CA GLY A 196 -12.86 -10.74 10.16
C GLY A 196 -11.59 -11.59 10.32
N LYS A 197 -11.70 -12.81 10.84
CA LYS A 197 -10.58 -13.74 10.98
C LYS A 197 -10.47 -14.60 9.71
N THR A 198 -9.24 -14.89 9.29
CA THR A 198 -8.94 -15.88 8.27
C THR A 198 -8.80 -17.24 8.95
N VAL A 199 -9.58 -18.24 8.50
CA VAL A 199 -9.53 -19.59 9.04
C VAL A 199 -8.76 -20.51 8.11
N SER A 200 -7.83 -21.29 8.67
CA SER A 200 -7.20 -22.44 8.03
C SER A 200 -7.68 -23.73 8.69
N VAL A 201 -7.87 -24.79 7.91
CA VAL A 201 -8.31 -26.10 8.37
C VAL A 201 -7.15 -27.07 8.25
N LEU A 202 -6.81 -27.75 9.35
CA LEU A 202 -5.83 -28.82 9.37
C LEU A 202 -6.53 -30.17 9.18
N LEU A 203 -6.07 -30.93 8.21
CA LEU A 203 -6.44 -32.32 7.98
C LEU A 203 -5.28 -33.24 8.33
N VAL A 204 -5.59 -34.37 8.95
CA VAL A 204 -4.63 -35.45 9.23
C VAL A 204 -5.24 -36.75 8.70
N GLY A 205 -4.65 -37.30 7.64
CA GLY A 205 -5.24 -38.39 6.87
C GLY A 205 -6.60 -37.99 6.31
N ASN A 206 -7.65 -38.71 6.70
CA ASN A 206 -9.04 -38.47 6.26
C ASN A 206 -9.90 -37.78 7.32
N GLU A 207 -9.29 -37.13 8.32
CA GLU A 207 -10.00 -36.45 9.40
C GLU A 207 -9.63 -34.97 9.48
N VAL A 208 -10.59 -34.16 9.93
CA VAL A 208 -10.33 -32.78 10.32
C VAL A 208 -9.72 -32.78 11.70
N ALA A 209 -8.44 -32.43 11.80
CA ALA A 209 -7.74 -32.33 13.08
C ALA A 209 -8.17 -31.11 13.88
N GLY A 210 -8.36 -29.97 13.20
CA GLY A 210 -8.83 -28.73 13.83
C GLY A 210 -8.77 -27.51 12.92
N LEU A 211 -9.08 -26.35 13.50
CA LEU A 211 -9.12 -25.04 12.86
C LEU A 211 -8.08 -24.11 13.49
N LEU A 212 -7.44 -23.28 12.67
CA LEU A 212 -6.59 -22.18 13.11
C LEU A 212 -7.18 -20.86 12.59
N ALA A 213 -7.65 -20.02 13.50
CA ALA A 213 -8.16 -18.70 13.16
C ALA A 213 -7.07 -17.65 13.40
N MET A 214 -6.84 -16.83 12.38
CA MET A 214 -5.82 -15.79 12.38
C MET A 214 -6.41 -14.44 12.04
N ARG A 215 -5.87 -13.38 12.64
CA ARG A 215 -6.27 -12.01 12.34
C ARG A 215 -5.06 -11.12 12.19
N ASP A 216 -5.10 -10.29 11.16
CA ASP A 216 -4.17 -9.18 11.00
C ASP A 216 -4.83 -7.95 11.59
N GLU A 217 -4.31 -7.47 12.72
CA GLU A 217 -4.93 -6.39 13.47
C GLU A 217 -4.75 -5.06 12.73
N PRO A 218 -5.76 -4.16 12.76
CA PRO A 218 -5.62 -2.81 12.26
C PRO A 218 -4.48 -2.08 12.97
N ARG A 219 -3.79 -1.18 12.25
CA ARG A 219 -2.83 -0.28 12.89
C ARG A 219 -3.54 0.66 13.85
N ALA A 220 -2.87 1.04 14.94
CA ALA A 220 -3.42 1.94 15.95
C ALA A 220 -3.84 3.30 15.37
N ASP A 221 -3.16 3.77 14.33
CA ASP A 221 -3.40 5.05 13.65
C ASP A 221 -4.37 4.94 12.45
N ALA A 222 -4.76 3.74 12.03
CA ALA A 222 -5.57 3.54 10.82
C ALA A 222 -6.92 4.27 10.90
N ALA A 223 -7.64 4.14 12.01
CA ALA A 223 -8.94 4.78 12.20
C ALA A 223 -8.82 6.31 12.24
N ALA A 224 -7.83 6.83 12.94
CA ALA A 224 -7.56 8.26 13.02
C ALA A 224 -7.16 8.84 11.65
N GLY A 225 -6.34 8.11 10.88
CA GLY A 225 -5.93 8.50 9.53
C GLY A 225 -7.10 8.58 8.55
N ILE A 226 -8.00 7.58 8.57
CA ILE A 226 -9.21 7.59 7.73
C ILE A 226 -10.14 8.75 8.12
N ALA A 227 -10.31 9.02 9.42
CA ALA A 227 -11.10 10.14 9.89
C ALA A 227 -10.52 11.48 9.40
N ALA A 228 -9.21 11.68 9.52
CA ALA A 228 -8.54 12.88 9.02
C ALA A 228 -8.69 13.08 7.50
N LEU A 229 -8.66 12.00 6.70
CA LEU A 229 -8.94 12.09 5.26
C LEU A 229 -10.38 12.53 4.98
N LYS A 230 -11.33 11.98 5.74
CA LYS A 230 -12.75 12.34 5.61
C LYS A 230 -13.01 13.81 5.97
N GLU A 231 -12.34 14.34 6.99
CA GLU A 231 -12.38 15.76 7.36
C GLU A 231 -11.82 16.67 6.25
N LEU A 232 -10.82 16.19 5.51
CA LEU A 232 -10.28 16.88 4.33
C LEU A 232 -11.18 16.76 3.08
N GLY A 233 -12.34 16.11 3.18
CA GLY A 233 -13.26 15.89 2.05
C GLY A 233 -12.79 14.82 1.07
N ILE A 234 -11.83 13.97 1.48
CA ILE A 234 -11.32 12.87 0.68
C ILE A 234 -12.08 11.60 1.06
N SER A 235 -12.77 10.99 0.09
CA SER A 235 -13.46 9.72 0.34
C SER A 235 -12.50 8.54 0.27
N ALA A 236 -12.50 7.71 1.32
CA ALA A 236 -11.84 6.41 1.35
C ALA A 236 -12.81 5.29 0.94
#